data_AF-A0A540WQR3-F1
#
_entry.id   AF-A0A540WQR3-F1
#
_cell.length_a   1.000
_cell.length_b   1.000
_cell.length_c   1.000
_cell.angle_alpha   90.00
_cell.angle_beta   90.00
_cell.angle_gamma   90.00
#
_symmetry.space_group_name_H-M   'P 1'
#
loop_
_entity.id
_entity.type
_entity.pdbx_description
1 polymer ?
#
loop_
_entity_poly.entity_id
_entity_poly.type
_entity_poly.pdbx_seq_one_letter_code
_entity_poly.pdbx_strand_id
1 'polypeptide(L)'
;MHPSRVLRAAALLLASVTLTPSALAAETPQPNVPYVFVTVDSYSLVQADTIQVTGVLQGENTPRTLEFEFPYPSTNYYGASPHIARCDRLALLLMNKPGAYLLELSFRYQGAIVTCKLTRRTAAPAP
;
A
#
# COMPACT_ATOMS: atom_id res chain seq x y z
N MET A 1 -54.96 17.99 -9.36
CA MET A 1 -54.16 17.32 -8.32
C MET A 1 -52.97 16.65 -9.00
N HIS A 2 -51.75 16.99 -8.59
CA HIS A 2 -50.49 16.77 -9.34
C HIS A 2 -49.91 15.36 -9.10
N PRO A 3 -49.82 14.47 -10.10
CA PRO A 3 -49.15 13.18 -9.97
C PRO A 3 -47.79 13.23 -10.66
N SER A 4 -46.83 14.03 -10.16
CA SER A 4 -45.54 14.16 -10.89
C SER A 4 -44.29 14.41 -10.03
N ARG A 5 -44.40 14.39 -8.70
CA ARG A 5 -43.23 14.66 -7.83
C ARG A 5 -42.65 13.43 -7.15
N VAL A 6 -43.43 12.37 -6.94
CA VAL A 6 -42.99 11.21 -6.15
C VAL A 6 -42.05 10.29 -6.96
N LEU A 7 -42.24 10.19 -8.28
CA LEU A 7 -41.47 9.30 -9.15
C LEU A 7 -40.04 9.77 -9.47
N ARG A 8 -39.72 11.06 -9.30
CA ARG A 8 -38.36 11.59 -9.53
C ARG A 8 -37.40 11.34 -8.37
N ALA A 9 -37.92 11.09 -7.16
CA ALA A 9 -37.09 10.82 -5.98
C ALA A 9 -36.56 9.38 -5.96
N ALA A 10 -37.27 8.43 -6.58
CA ALA A 10 -36.89 7.01 -6.57
C ALA A 10 -35.70 6.68 -7.49
N ALA A 11 -35.43 7.50 -8.52
CA ALA A 11 -34.36 7.24 -9.48
C ALA A 11 -32.96 7.68 -8.99
N LEU A 12 -32.87 8.57 -8.00
CA LEU A 12 -31.60 9.08 -7.46
C LEU A 12 -30.99 8.19 -6.36
N LEU A 13 -31.77 7.24 -5.80
CA LEU A 13 -31.35 6.37 -4.69
C LEU A 13 -30.66 5.07 -5.14
N LEU A 14 -30.64 4.76 -6.43
CA LEU A 14 -30.05 3.53 -6.98
C LEU A 14 -28.54 3.64 -7.31
N ALA A 15 -27.92 4.80 -7.06
CA ALA A 15 -26.50 5.03 -7.33
C ALA A 15 -25.58 4.77 -6.12
N SER A 16 -26.09 4.24 -5.01
CA SER A 16 -25.25 3.66 -3.97
C SER A 16 -24.82 2.24 -4.39
N VAL A 17 -24.07 2.16 -5.50
CA VAL A 17 -23.26 0.98 -5.78
C VAL A 17 -22.31 0.87 -4.60
N THR A 18 -22.57 -0.11 -3.77
CA THR A 18 -21.70 -0.50 -2.67
C THR A 18 -20.33 -0.82 -3.28
N LEU A 19 -19.39 0.13 -3.23
CA LEU A 19 -17.97 -0.20 -3.25
C LEU A 19 -17.72 -0.97 -1.96
N THR A 20 -18.11 -2.24 -1.93
CA THR A 20 -17.55 -3.18 -0.97
C THR A 20 -16.05 -3.15 -1.23
N PRO A 21 -15.23 -2.76 -0.25
CA PRO A 21 -13.80 -2.94 -0.37
C PRO A 21 -13.59 -4.44 -0.54
N SER A 22 -13.31 -4.88 -1.76
CA SER A 22 -12.82 -6.23 -1.99
C SER A 22 -11.53 -6.32 -1.20
N ALA A 23 -11.58 -6.95 -0.02
CA ALA A 23 -10.39 -7.34 0.70
C ALA A 23 -9.69 -8.39 -0.18
N LEU A 24 -8.92 -7.93 -1.16
CA LEU A 24 -8.03 -8.79 -1.92
C LEU A 24 -7.05 -9.37 -0.90
N ALA A 25 -6.94 -10.70 -0.93
CA ALA A 25 -5.95 -11.41 -0.14
C ALA A 25 -4.57 -10.77 -0.38
N ALA A 26 -3.75 -10.71 0.68
CA ALA A 26 -2.40 -10.19 0.57
C ALA A 26 -1.62 -11.02 -0.45
N GLU A 27 -1.00 -10.36 -1.41
CA GLU A 27 -0.16 -11.01 -2.40
C GLU A 27 1.28 -11.07 -1.92
N THR A 28 1.93 -12.21 -2.15
CA THR A 28 3.37 -12.36 -1.91
C THR A 28 4.17 -11.70 -3.05
N PRO A 29 5.04 -10.73 -2.75
CA PRO A 29 5.92 -10.07 -3.71
C PRO A 29 6.81 -11.04 -4.47
N GLN A 30 6.98 -10.79 -5.76
CA GLN A 30 7.94 -11.52 -6.57
C GLN A 30 9.38 -11.14 -6.16
N PRO A 31 10.30 -12.12 -6.03
CA PRO A 31 11.67 -11.82 -5.68
C PRO A 31 12.38 -10.97 -6.74
N ASN A 32 13.18 -10.03 -6.26
CA ASN A 32 13.96 -9.05 -7.02
C ASN A 32 13.11 -8.07 -7.85
N VAL A 33 11.79 -7.99 -7.58
CA VAL A 33 10.90 -7.00 -8.20
C VAL A 33 10.69 -5.82 -7.25
N PRO A 34 10.95 -4.58 -7.69
CA PRO A 34 10.62 -3.39 -6.91
C PRO A 34 9.14 -3.02 -7.05
N TYR A 35 8.46 -2.88 -5.92
CA TYR A 35 7.08 -2.42 -5.83
C TYR A 35 7.09 -0.96 -5.37
N VAL A 36 6.77 -0.05 -6.29
CA VAL A 36 6.81 1.40 -6.06
C VAL A 36 5.42 1.92 -5.76
N PHE A 37 5.13 2.17 -4.49
CA PHE A 37 3.90 2.77 -4.00
C PHE A 37 3.89 4.28 -4.25
N VAL A 38 2.83 4.74 -4.90
CA VAL A 38 2.52 6.17 -5.09
C VAL A 38 1.68 6.73 -3.95
N THR A 39 0.90 5.87 -3.30
CA THR A 39 0.18 6.11 -2.05
C THR A 39 0.31 4.88 -1.18
N VAL A 40 0.21 5.07 0.14
CA VAL A 40 0.02 3.99 1.10
C VAL A 40 -1.25 4.32 1.86
N ASP A 41 -2.20 3.39 1.83
CA ASP A 41 -3.49 3.51 2.48
C ASP A 41 -3.46 2.83 3.85
N SER A 42 -2.74 1.71 3.98
CA SER A 42 -2.48 1.06 5.27
C SER A 42 -1.11 0.37 5.33
N TYR A 43 -0.57 0.33 6.54
CA TYR A 43 0.63 -0.41 6.90
C TYR A 43 0.35 -1.17 8.20
N SER A 44 0.69 -2.46 8.25
CA SER A 44 0.48 -3.27 9.44
C SER A 44 1.58 -4.30 9.64
N LEU A 45 1.82 -4.63 10.91
CA LEU A 45 2.63 -5.77 11.33
C LEU A 45 1.68 -6.94 11.55
N VAL A 46 1.75 -7.94 10.67
CA VAL A 46 0.89 -9.13 10.75
C VAL A 46 1.56 -10.19 11.63
N GLN A 47 2.89 -10.28 11.57
CA GLN A 47 3.72 -11.11 12.44
C GLN A 47 4.98 -10.34 12.84
N ALA A 48 5.83 -10.93 13.68
CA ALA A 48 7.04 -10.27 14.18
C ALA A 48 8.08 -9.97 13.08
N ASP A 49 8.00 -10.68 11.95
CA ASP A 49 8.80 -10.53 10.74
C ASP A 49 8.00 -10.15 9.49
N THR A 50 6.67 -10.11 9.57
CA THR A 50 5.83 -9.94 8.38
C THR A 50 5.08 -8.63 8.44
N ILE A 51 5.26 -7.82 7.40
CA ILE A 51 4.53 -6.57 7.21
C ILE A 51 3.55 -6.73 6.04
N GLN A 52 2.45 -6.01 6.14
CA GLN A 52 1.49 -5.88 5.05
C GLN A 52 1.31 -4.41 4.71
N VAL A 53 1.42 -4.10 3.42
CA VAL A 53 1.31 -2.74 2.89
C VAL A 53 0.20 -2.72 1.85
N THR A 54 -0.79 -1.86 2.06
CA THR A 54 -1.84 -1.59 1.08
C THR A 54 -1.66 -0.20 0.53
N GLY A 55 -1.70 -0.08 -0.79
CA GLY A 55 -1.60 1.22 -1.46
C GLY A 55 -1.63 1.09 -2.98
N VAL A 56 -1.60 2.21 -3.66
CA VAL A 56 -1.59 2.25 -5.13
C VAL A 56 -0.13 2.16 -5.61
N LEU A 57 0.14 1.26 -6.55
CA LEU A 57 1.45 1.14 -7.19
C LEU A 57 1.57 2.08 -8.40
N GLN A 58 2.79 2.44 -8.75
CA GLN A 58 3.08 3.26 -9.92
C GLN A 58 2.62 2.55 -11.20
N GLY A 59 1.78 3.23 -11.99
CA GLY A 59 1.20 2.69 -13.22
C GLY A 59 -0.12 1.93 -12.99
N GLU A 60 -0.56 1.81 -11.75
CA GLU A 60 -1.84 1.20 -11.39
C GLU A 60 -2.82 2.26 -10.85
N ASN A 61 -4.12 1.98 -10.97
CA ASN A 61 -5.20 2.85 -10.50
C ASN A 61 -5.99 2.24 -9.33
N THR A 62 -5.70 0.99 -8.96
CA THR A 62 -6.37 0.27 -7.88
C THR A 62 -5.37 -0.08 -6.79
N PRO A 63 -5.71 0.07 -5.50
CA PRO A 63 -4.83 -0.36 -4.43
C PRO A 63 -4.55 -1.86 -4.49
N ARG A 64 -3.33 -2.25 -4.12
CA ARG A 64 -2.91 -3.63 -3.90
C ARG A 64 -2.41 -3.79 -2.48
N THR A 65 -2.61 -4.99 -1.95
CA THR A 65 -2.12 -5.39 -0.64
C THR A 65 -0.99 -6.38 -0.83
N LEU A 66 0.22 -6.02 -0.41
CA LEU A 66 1.41 -6.84 -0.52
C LEU A 66 1.93 -7.25 0.87
N GLU A 67 2.33 -8.50 1.01
CA GLU A 67 2.86 -9.06 2.26
C GLU A 67 4.36 -9.36 2.13
N PHE A 68 5.19 -8.65 2.89
CA PHE A 68 6.65 -8.83 2.87
C PHE A 68 7.09 -9.54 4.15
N GLU A 69 7.62 -10.76 3.99
CA GLU A 69 8.23 -11.54 5.06
C GLU A 69 9.73 -11.20 5.16
N PHE A 70 10.19 -10.80 6.35
CA PHE A 70 11.58 -10.47 6.64
C PHE A 70 12.25 -11.70 7.25
N PRO A 71 13.05 -12.46 6.49
CA PRO A 71 13.55 -13.74 6.96
C PRO A 71 14.46 -13.55 8.17
N TYR A 72 14.17 -14.33 9.21
CA TYR A 72 14.99 -14.38 10.41
C TYR A 72 16.34 -15.06 10.11
N PRO A 73 17.48 -14.42 10.42
CA PRO A 73 18.71 -15.18 10.51
C PRO A 73 18.58 -16.13 11.71
N SER A 74 18.73 -17.44 11.46
CA SER A 74 18.60 -18.53 12.46
C SER A 74 19.52 -18.39 13.68
N THR A 75 20.46 -17.44 13.65
CA THR A 75 21.46 -17.19 14.70
C THR A 75 21.27 -15.89 15.47
N ASN A 76 20.30 -15.02 15.13
CA ASN A 76 20.07 -13.77 15.86
C ASN A 76 18.59 -13.37 15.86
N TYR A 77 17.93 -13.61 16.99
CA TYR A 77 16.52 -13.29 17.28
C TYR A 77 16.15 -11.80 17.13
N TYR A 78 17.15 -10.91 16.91
CA TYR A 78 16.99 -9.45 16.88
C TYR A 78 17.17 -8.82 15.49
N GLY A 79 17.31 -9.60 14.42
CA GLY A 79 17.71 -9.10 13.09
C GLY A 79 16.64 -8.31 12.32
N ALA A 80 15.38 -8.76 12.29
CA ALA A 80 14.35 -8.18 11.41
C ALA A 80 13.74 -6.87 11.96
N SER A 81 13.61 -6.75 13.29
CA SER A 81 12.90 -5.65 13.96
C SER A 81 13.41 -4.24 13.58
N PRO A 82 14.73 -3.96 13.52
CA PRO A 82 15.24 -2.66 13.11
C PRO A 82 14.94 -2.31 11.65
N HIS A 83 14.90 -3.30 10.76
CA HIS A 83 14.59 -3.09 9.33
C HIS A 83 13.11 -2.81 9.14
N ILE A 84 12.26 -3.58 9.80
CA ILE A 84 10.80 -3.38 9.82
C ILE A 84 10.45 -1.98 10.35
N ALA A 85 11.04 -1.57 11.48
CA ALA A 85 10.81 -0.25 12.06
C ALA A 85 11.26 0.90 11.13
N ARG A 86 12.24 0.68 10.25
CA ARG A 86 12.59 1.66 9.22
C ARG A 86 11.52 1.73 8.14
N CYS A 87 11.05 0.59 7.64
CA CYS A 87 9.99 0.53 6.64
C CYS A 87 8.70 1.18 7.12
N ASP A 88 8.31 0.93 8.38
CA ASP A 88 7.16 1.56 9.04
C ASP A 88 7.24 3.09 8.99
N ARG A 89 8.36 3.68 9.43
CA ARG A 89 8.55 5.15 9.39
C ARG A 89 8.44 5.72 7.98
N LEU A 90 8.95 5.02 6.97
CA LEU A 90 8.87 5.48 5.57
C LEU A 90 7.43 5.39 5.04
N ALA A 91 6.71 4.31 5.38
CA ALA A 91 5.29 4.16 5.06
C ALA A 91 4.45 5.27 5.72
N LEU A 92 4.64 5.51 7.01
CA LEU A 92 3.97 6.60 7.74
C LEU A 92 4.27 7.98 7.15
N LEU A 93 5.50 8.22 6.67
CA LEU A 93 5.83 9.47 5.99
C LEU A 93 5.05 9.64 4.67
N LEU A 94 4.91 8.57 3.89
CA LEU A 94 4.13 8.60 2.66
C LEU A 94 2.62 8.75 2.93
N MET A 95 2.09 8.08 3.96
CA MET A 95 0.70 8.22 4.40
C MET A 95 0.37 9.67 4.81
N ASN A 96 1.29 10.33 5.54
CA ASN A 96 1.09 11.71 6.00
C ASN A 96 1.30 12.77 4.92
N LYS A 97 2.03 12.45 3.85
CA LYS A 97 2.33 13.37 2.74
C LYS A 97 2.12 12.68 1.38
N PRO A 98 0.87 12.33 1.02
CA PRO A 98 0.58 11.70 -0.25
C PRO A 98 1.08 12.55 -1.42
N GLY A 99 1.71 11.91 -2.41
CA GLY A 99 2.21 12.59 -3.61
C GLY A 99 3.54 13.35 -3.45
N ALA A 100 4.05 13.54 -2.23
CA ALA A 100 5.38 14.15 -2.01
C ALA A 100 6.53 13.14 -2.16
N TYR A 101 6.23 11.85 -1.96
CA TYR A 101 7.20 10.77 -1.97
C TYR A 101 6.71 9.57 -2.78
N LEU A 102 7.64 8.66 -3.06
CA LEU A 102 7.42 7.31 -3.57
C LEU A 102 8.06 6.34 -2.59
N LEU A 103 7.34 5.30 -2.19
CA LEU A 103 7.88 4.24 -1.35
C LEU A 103 8.14 3.00 -2.22
N GLU A 104 9.39 2.60 -2.33
CA GLU A 104 9.80 1.36 -3.00
C GLU A 104 10.07 0.29 -1.95
N LEU A 105 9.39 -0.84 -2.09
CA LEU A 105 9.65 -2.08 -1.34
C LEU A 105 10.13 -3.15 -2.30
N SER A 106 11.19 -3.89 -1.94
CA SER A 106 11.62 -5.04 -2.72
C SER A 106 12.17 -6.15 -1.83
N PHE A 107 11.87 -7.39 -2.19
CA PHE A 107 12.46 -8.58 -1.58
C PHE A 107 13.59 -9.09 -2.46
N ARG A 108 14.83 -9.12 -1.96
CA ARG A 108 15.96 -9.71 -2.66
C ARG A 108 16.12 -11.17 -2.24
N TYR A 109 16.01 -12.08 -3.22
CA TYR A 109 16.19 -13.51 -2.97
C TYR A 109 17.60 -13.82 -2.45
N GLN A 110 18.61 -13.21 -3.08
CA GLN A 110 19.99 -13.32 -2.63
C GLN A 110 20.20 -12.54 -1.33
N GLY A 111 20.50 -13.28 -0.26
CA GLY A 111 20.62 -12.73 1.09
C GLY A 111 19.30 -12.60 1.84
N ALA A 112 18.17 -12.89 1.19
CA ALA A 112 16.84 -12.87 1.79
C ALA A 112 16.58 -11.52 2.49
N ILE A 113 16.70 -10.41 1.75
CA ILE A 113 16.65 -9.07 2.35
C ILE A 113 15.45 -8.31 1.80
N VAL A 114 14.55 -7.89 2.68
CA VAL A 114 13.55 -6.88 2.34
C VAL A 114 14.17 -5.49 2.49
N THR A 115 14.02 -4.68 1.45
CA THR A 115 14.53 -3.30 1.42
C THR A 115 13.40 -2.31 1.21
N CYS A 116 13.51 -1.16 1.88
CA CYS A 116 12.55 -0.07 1.81
C CYS A 116 13.29 1.22 1.48
N LYS A 117 12.83 1.95 0.47
CA LYS A 117 13.44 3.20 0.01
C LYS A 117 12.35 4.25 -0.21
N LEU A 118 12.55 5.45 0.33
CA LEU A 118 11.65 6.59 0.12
C LEU A 118 12.34 7.60 -0.79
N THR A 119 11.72 7.90 -1.92
CA THR A 119 12.23 8.88 -2.90
C THR A 119 11.30 10.09 -2.89
N ARG A 120 11.85 11.31 -2.75
CA ARG A 120 11.05 12.53 -2.91
C ARG A 120 10.69 12.71 -4.38
N ARG A 121 9.42 13.03 -4.67
CA ARG A 121 9.04 13.45 -6.02
C ARG A 121 9.59 14.84 -6.29
N THR A 122 10.33 15.00 -7.39
CA THR A 122 10.57 16.32 -7.94
C THR A 122 9.24 16.82 -8.52
N ALA A 123 8.86 18.06 -8.20
CA ALA A 123 7.73 18.68 -8.88
C ALA A 123 8.05 18.70 -10.38
N ALA A 124 7.16 18.14 -11.21
CA ALA A 124 7.24 18.41 -12.64
C ALA A 124 7.10 19.93 -12.81
N PRO A 125 8.00 20.61 -13.55
CA PRO A 125 7.79 22.01 -13.87
C PRO A 125 6.44 22.14 -14.56
N ALA A 126 5.60 23.08 -14.08
CA ALA A 126 4.36 23.41 -14.76
C ALA A 126 4.69 23.87 -16.20
N PRO A 127 3.92 23.43 -17.21
CA PRO A 127 4.09 23.88 -18.58
C PRO A 127 3.85 25.39 -18.74
#